data_AF-A0A928HUP1-F1
#
_entry.id   AF-A0A928HUP1-F1
#
_cell.length_a   1.000
_cell.length_b   1.000
_cell.length_c   1.000
_cell.angle_alpha   90.00
_cell.angle_beta   90.00
_cell.angle_gamma   90.00
#
_symmetry.space_group_name_H-M   'P 1'
#
loop_
_entity.id
_entity.type
_entity.pdbx_description
1 polymer ?
#
loop_
_entity_poly.entity_id
_entity_poly.type
_entity_poly.pdbx_seq_one_letter_code
_entity_poly.pdbx_strand_id
1 'polypeptide(L)' 'MEKDNYIENFSKNMKAIRTKNNISKKEMAKILVIGIGSLLKIENEILPPKLEANILIKIYNKFEILPSELFSKESFD' A
#
# COMPACT_ATOMS: atom_id res chain seq x y z
N MET A 1 -21.26 -15.00 1.46
CA MET A 1 -20.20 -14.43 0.62
C MET A 1 -19.57 -13.32 1.43
N GLU A 2 -18.39 -13.57 2.01
CA GLU A 2 -17.62 -12.51 2.66
C GLU A 2 -17.38 -11.43 1.60
N LYS A 3 -17.76 -10.17 1.87
CA LYS A 3 -17.38 -9.07 0.96
C LYS A 3 -15.87 -8.93 1.09
N ASP A 4 -15.14 -9.19 0.01
CA ASP A 4 -13.72 -8.84 -0.07
C ASP A 4 -13.57 -7.34 0.20
N ASN A 5 -12.96 -7.01 1.33
CA ASN A 5 -12.69 -5.62 1.69
C ASN A 5 -11.38 -5.19 1.03
N TYR A 6 -11.45 -4.86 -0.27
CA TYR A 6 -10.28 -4.47 -1.07
C TYR A 6 -9.50 -3.30 -0.46
N ILE A 7 -10.18 -2.41 0.26
CA ILE A 7 -9.55 -1.27 0.95
C ILE A 7 -8.69 -1.75 2.11
N GLU A 8 -9.23 -2.65 2.94
CA GLU A 8 -8.53 -3.26 4.05
C GLU A 8 -7.34 -4.08 3.57
N ASN A 9 -7.52 -4.93 2.55
CA ASN A 9 -6.45 -5.71 1.94
C ASN A 9 -5.32 -4.79 1.44
N PHE A 10 -5.66 -3.77 0.64
CA PHE A 10 -4.69 -2.79 0.15
C PHE A 10 -3.91 -2.12 1.29
N SER A 11 -4.61 -1.64 2.31
CA SER A 11 -4.02 -0.92 3.43
C SER A 11 -3.08 -1.79 4.26
N LYS A 12 -3.50 -3.04 4.54
CA LYS A 12 -2.69 -4.03 5.24
C LYS A 12 -1.47 -4.43 4.43
N ASN A 13 -1.64 -4.70 3.14
CA ASN A 13 -0.55 -5.10 2.25
C ASN A 13 0.47 -3.96 2.08
N MET A 14 0.03 -2.71 1.97
CA MET A 14 0.92 -1.54 1.96
C MET A 14 1.79 -1.47 3.22
N LYS A 15 1.19 -1.72 4.39
CA LYS A 15 1.91 -1.76 5.66
C LYS A 15 2.88 -2.95 5.73
N ALA A 16 2.46 -4.13 5.29
CA ALA A 16 3.25 -5.35 5.30
C ALA A 16 4.49 -5.22 4.42
N ILE A 17 4.33 -4.73 3.18
CA ILE A 17 5.45 -4.44 2.25
C ILE A 17 6.45 -3.51 2.91
N ARG A 18 5.97 -2.45 3.57
CA ARG A 18 6.83 -1.50 4.27
C ARG A 18 7.63 -2.17 5.38
N THR A 19 6.97 -2.94 6.24
CA THR A 19 7.61 -3.58 7.40
C THR A 19 8.56 -4.70 7.00
N LYS A 20 8.18 -5.54 6.02
CA LYS A 20 9.00 -6.65 5.51
C LYS A 20 10.30 -6.17 4.87
N ASN A 21 10.27 -5.01 4.24
CA ASN A 21 11.45 -4.37 3.64
C ASN A 21 12.23 -3.49 4.63
N ASN A 22 11.87 -3.44 5.92
CA ASN A 22 12.51 -2.62 6.95
C ASN A 22 12.62 -1.12 6.62
N ILE A 23 11.68 -0.60 5.81
CA ILE A 23 11.70 0.81 5.41
C ILE A 23 10.83 1.66 6.34
N SER A 24 11.31 2.87 6.63
CA SER A 24 10.56 3.82 7.45
C SER A 24 9.34 4.37 6.70
N LYS A 25 8.32 4.85 7.42
CA LYS A 25 7.18 5.56 6.79
C LYS A 25 7.63 6.76 5.96
N LYS A 26 8.66 7.49 6.43
CA LYS A 26 9.23 8.64 5.71
C LYS A 26 9.87 8.21 4.39
N GLU A 27 10.54 7.07 4.38
CA GLU A 27 11.19 6.52 3.19
C GLU A 27 10.17 5.97 2.19
N MET A 28 9.20 5.18 2.64
CA MET A 28 8.11 4.72 1.79
C MET A 28 7.32 5.89 1.18
N ALA A 29 7.02 6.94 1.96
CA ALA A 29 6.35 8.12 1.45
C ALA A 29 7.15 8.82 0.35
N LYS A 30 8.48 8.88 0.47
CA LYS A 30 9.38 9.38 -0.59
C LYS A 30 9.36 8.49 -1.82
N ILE A 31 9.44 7.17 -1.67
CA ILE A 31 9.37 6.20 -2.78
C ILE A 31 8.07 6.40 -3.58
N LEU A 32 6.95 6.54 -2.88
CA LEU A 32 5.64 6.71 -3.50
C LEU A 32 5.39 8.14 -3.97
N VAL A 33 6.24 9.10 -3.60
CA VAL A 33 6.08 10.54 -3.84
C VAL A 33 4.74 11.05 -3.31
N ILE A 34 4.44 10.68 -2.06
CA ILE A 34 3.26 11.14 -1.32
C ILE A 34 3.68 11.75 0.02
N GLY A 35 2.78 12.52 0.65
CA GLY A 35 3.00 13.00 2.01
C GLY A 35 3.02 11.85 3.02
N ILE A 36 3.85 11.96 4.06
CA ILE A 36 3.90 10.97 5.15
C ILE A 36 2.53 10.80 5.84
N GLY A 37 1.76 11.88 5.94
CA GLY A 37 0.38 11.83 6.46
C GLY A 37 -0.57 11.06 5.55
N SER A 38 -0.37 11.10 4.22
CA SER A 38 -1.15 10.30 3.27
C SER A 38 -0.82 8.82 3.41
N LEU A 39 0.46 8.47 3.54
CA LEU A 39 0.86 7.09 3.82
C LEU A 39 0.27 6.59 5.14
N LEU A 40 0.30 7.40 6.19
CA LEU A 40 -0.27 7.03 7.50
C LEU A 40 -1.78 6.77 7.40
N LYS A 41 -2.51 7.58 6.61
CA LYS A 41 -3.95 7.37 6.36
C LYS A 41 -4.18 6.08 5.58
N ILE A 42 -3.40 5.84 4.52
CA ILE A 42 -3.47 4.60 3.73
C ILE A 42 -3.24 3.38 4.61
N GLU A 43 -2.20 3.35 5.44
CA GLU A 43 -1.92 2.20 6.33
C GLU A 43 -2.96 2.00 7.45
N ASN A 44 -3.88 2.96 7.64
CA ASN A 44 -4.99 2.90 8.60
C ASN A 44 -6.35 2.85 7.88
N GLU A 45 -6.40 2.35 6.63
CA GLU A 45 -7.65 2.12 5.88
C GLU A 45 -8.41 3.40 5.49
N ILE A 46 -7.77 4.56 5.62
CA ILE A 46 -8.30 5.86 5.19
C ILE A 46 -7.69 6.19 3.84
N LEU A 47 -8.37 5.80 2.77
CA LEU A 47 -7.93 6.14 1.41
C LEU A 47 -8.39 7.55 1.01
N PRO A 48 -7.58 8.28 0.22
CA PRO A 48 -8.06 9.49 -0.40
C PRO A 48 -9.23 9.18 -1.36
N PRO A 49 -10.10 10.16 -1.66
CA PRO A 49 -11.17 9.99 -2.65
C PRO A 49 -10.69 9.57 -4.04
N LYS A 50 -9.41 9.83 -4.33
CA LYS A 50 -8.72 9.39 -5.55
C LYS A 50 -7.35 8.84 -5.15
N LEU A 51 -7.12 7.56 -5.45
CA LEU A 51 -5.81 6.95 -5.42
C LEU A 51 -5.20 7.05 -6.82
N GLU A 52 -4.05 7.68 -6.95
CA GLU A 52 -3.39 7.79 -8.25
C GLU A 52 -2.76 6.44 -8.64
N ALA A 53 -2.97 6.02 -9.89
CA ALA A 53 -2.39 4.77 -10.40
C ALA A 53 -0.84 4.75 -10.34
N ASN A 54 -0.21 5.92 -10.28
CA ASN A 54 1.24 6.04 -10.11
C ASN A 54 1.75 5.39 -8.81
N ILE A 55 0.92 5.29 -7.77
CA ILE A 55 1.28 4.64 -6.50
C ILE A 55 1.48 3.14 -6.75
N LEU A 56 0.56 2.52 -7.49
CA LEU A 56 0.62 1.10 -7.85
C LEU A 56 1.85 0.80 -8.71
N ILE A 57 2.12 1.65 -9.71
CA ILE A 57 3.29 1.51 -10.59
C ILE A 57 4.60 1.64 -9.78
N LYS A 58 4.68 2.57 -8.84
CA LYS A 58 5.88 2.75 -8.00
C LYS A 58 6.11 1.56 -7.06
N ILE A 59 5.04 0.96 -6.56
CA ILE A 59 5.15 -0.26 -5.74
C ILE A 59 5.69 -1.40 -6.58
N TYR A 60 5.12 -1.63 -7.77
CA TYR A 60 5.63 -2.64 -8.70
C TYR A 60 7.11 -2.41 -9.02
N ASN A 61 7.49 -1.20 -9.42
CA ASN A 61 8.87 -0.89 -9.78
C ASN A 61 9.87 -1.04 -8.63
N LYS A 62 9.43 -0.84 -7.37
CA LYS A 62 10.32 -0.87 -6.21
C LYS A 62 10.39 -2.25 -5.53
N PHE A 63 9.28 -2.97 -5.51
CA PHE A 63 9.13 -4.20 -4.72
C PHE A 63 8.75 -5.42 -5.57
N GLU A 64 8.58 -5.25 -6.89
CA GLU A 64 8.18 -6.29 -7.85
C GLU A 64 6.82 -6.93 -7.50
N ILE A 65 5.95 -6.17 -6.84
CA ILE A 65 4.60 -6.61 -6.44
C ILE A 65 3.58 -6.10 -7.45
N LEU A 66 2.81 -7.03 -8.02
CA LEU A 66 1.77 -6.70 -8.98
C LEU A 66 0.62 -5.95 -8.30
N PRO A 67 -0.02 -5.00 -9.00
CA PRO A 67 -1.17 -4.29 -8.44
C PRO A 67 -2.28 -5.21 -7.93
N SER A 68 -2.54 -6.34 -8.58
CA SER A 68 -3.55 -7.31 -8.14
C SER A 68 -3.25 -7.93 -6.77
N GLU A 69 -1.98 -8.17 -6.47
CA GLU A 69 -1.54 -8.73 -5.18
C GLU A 69 -1.69 -7.72 -4.04
N LEU A 70 -1.68 -6.41 -4.35
CA LEU A 70 -1.96 -5.40 -3.33
C LEU A 70 -3.39 -5.50 -2.80
N PHE A 71 -4.34 -5.97 -3.62
CA PHE A 71 -5.74 -6.08 -3.23
C PHE A 71 -6.16 -7.50 -2.81
N SER A 72 -5.25 -8.48 -2.85
CA SER A 72 -5.54 -9.85 -2.44
C SER A 72 -5.60 -10.01 -0.92
N LYS A 73 -6.38 -11.00 -0.48
CA LYS A 73 -6.50 -11.39 0.94
C LYS A 73 -5.22 -12.03 1.48
N GLU A 74 -4.37 -12.53 0.60
CA GLU A 74 -3.06 -13.09 0.96
C GLU A 74 -2.13 -11.95 1.40
N SER A 75 -1.85 -11.90 2.71
CA SER A 75 -0.92 -10.96 3.31
C SER A 75 0.51 -11.30 2.89
N PHE A 76 1.34 -10.28 2.67
CA PHE A 76 2.79 -10.43 2.58
C PHE A 76 3.42 -10.67 3.97
N ASP A 77 3.01 -11.73 4.65
CA ASP A 77 3.64 -12.19 5.89
C ASP A 77 5.04 -12.80 5.64
#